data_AF-A0A8H6RCF0-F1
#
_entry.id   AF-A0A8H6RCF0-F1
#
_cell.length_a   1.000
_cell.length_b   1.000
_cell.length_c   1.000
_cell.angle_alpha   90.00
_cell.angle_beta   90.00
_cell.angle_gamma   90.00
#
_symmetry.space_group_name_H-M   'P 1'
#
loop_
_entity.id
_entity.type
_entity.pdbx_description
1 polymer ?
#
loop_
_entity_poly.entity_id
_entity_poly.type
_entity_poly.pdbx_seq_one_letter_code
_entity_poly.pdbx_strand_id
1 'polypeptide(L)'
;MAFPGGAEAFKGWPRGLRRKIIADKTGIAPRWEGAWLLGEGGFGVAALWLEFDFRQRVADRMAVKTNVHLVRSWWDPRMWSDGLDAQGNRDHSLPVNHELPQEAILHQRLTERVQPPQAPRQEHPICEYRGRSTVDQRNRRWKYMMEYCSFGSLQDLHDLHRDATWPPSEPFI
;
A
#
# COMPACT_ATOMS: atom_id res chain seq x y z
N MET A 1 -1.23 -25.12 -6.14
CA MET A 1 -0.99 -24.53 -7.47
C MET A 1 -0.45 -23.12 -7.23
N ALA A 2 0.87 -22.94 -7.31
CA ALA A 2 1.52 -21.65 -7.07
C ALA A 2 1.28 -20.73 -8.27
N PHE A 3 0.85 -19.49 -8.05
CA PHE A 3 0.72 -18.49 -9.10
C PHE A 3 2.09 -17.83 -9.34
N PRO A 4 2.74 -18.06 -10.49
CA PRO A 4 3.89 -17.26 -10.88
C PRO A 4 3.38 -15.89 -11.35
N GLY A 5 4.12 -14.81 -11.05
CA GLY A 5 4.11 -13.64 -11.94
C GLY A 5 3.40 -12.36 -11.49
N GLY A 6 3.20 -12.11 -10.19
CA GLY A 6 2.70 -10.80 -9.74
C GLY A 6 3.63 -9.64 -10.14
N ALA A 7 4.92 -9.72 -9.81
CA ALA A 7 5.87 -8.65 -10.11
C ALA A 7 6.21 -8.50 -11.60
N GLU A 8 6.15 -9.59 -12.39
CA GLU A 8 6.43 -9.55 -13.83
C GLU A 8 5.30 -8.91 -14.65
N ALA A 9 4.04 -9.07 -14.21
CA ALA A 9 2.89 -8.57 -14.92
C ALA A 9 2.94 -7.05 -15.11
N PHE A 10 3.44 -6.29 -14.12
CA PHE A 10 3.49 -4.83 -14.20
C PHE A 10 4.70 -4.31 -15.00
N LYS A 11 5.85 -5.00 -14.98
CA LYS A 11 7.01 -4.69 -15.84
C LYS A 11 6.68 -4.81 -17.35
N GLY A 12 5.67 -5.59 -17.72
CA GLY A 12 5.14 -5.66 -19.08
C GLY A 12 4.22 -4.49 -19.48
N TRP A 13 3.82 -3.62 -18.55
CA TRP A 13 2.84 -2.58 -18.86
C TRP A 13 3.44 -1.43 -19.67
N PRO A 14 2.70 -0.87 -20.65
CA PRO A 14 3.13 0.30 -21.39
C PRO A 14 3.48 1.45 -20.44
N ARG A 15 4.65 2.08 -20.63
CA ARG A 15 5.12 3.21 -19.79
C ARG A 15 4.08 4.33 -19.65
N GLY A 16 3.30 4.59 -20.71
CA GLY A 16 2.24 5.59 -20.70
C GLY A 16 1.09 5.27 -19.74
N LEU A 17 0.75 3.99 -19.57
CA LEU A 17 -0.29 3.55 -18.63
C LEU A 17 0.18 3.71 -17.18
N ARG A 18 1.45 3.37 -16.89
CA ARG A 18 2.04 3.59 -15.56
C ARG A 18 2.03 5.06 -15.16
N ARG A 19 2.49 5.94 -16.06
CA ARG A 19 2.46 7.40 -15.82
C ARG A 19 1.05 7.92 -15.58
N LYS A 20 0.07 7.47 -16.35
CA LYS A 20 -1.34 7.87 -16.15
C LYS A 20 -1.88 7.44 -14.80
N ILE A 21 -1.57 6.23 -14.33
CA ILE A 21 -2.03 5.72 -13.04
C ILE A 21 -1.35 6.45 -11.88
N ILE A 22 -0.04 6.69 -11.99
CA ILE A 22 0.73 7.42 -10.99
C ILE A 22 0.20 8.86 -10.86
N ALA A 23 -0.03 9.55 -11.99
CA ALA A 23 -0.51 10.93 -12.01
C ALA A 23 -2.03 11.09 -11.80
N ASP A 24 -2.78 10.00 -11.66
CA ASP A 24 -4.22 10.05 -11.44
C ASP A 24 -4.51 10.69 -10.07
N LYS A 25 -5.06 11.92 -10.07
CA LYS A 25 -5.45 12.63 -8.84
C LYS A 25 -6.85 12.28 -8.34
N THR A 26 -7.61 11.46 -9.08
CA THR A 26 -8.98 11.10 -8.66
C THR A 26 -8.98 10.47 -7.28
N GLY A 27 -9.81 10.97 -6.37
CA GLY A 27 -9.89 10.47 -5.00
C GLY A 27 -8.79 10.99 -4.06
N ILE A 28 -7.85 11.81 -4.54
CA ILE A 28 -6.86 12.50 -3.70
C ILE A 28 -7.30 13.94 -3.44
N ALA A 29 -7.24 14.37 -2.17
CA ALA A 29 -7.62 15.74 -1.81
C ALA A 29 -6.69 16.78 -2.48
N PRO A 30 -7.19 17.95 -2.90
CA PRO A 30 -6.44 18.91 -3.72
C PRO A 30 -5.12 19.43 -3.13
N ARG A 31 -4.99 19.42 -1.79
CA ARG A 31 -3.77 19.85 -1.08
C ARG A 31 -2.56 18.93 -1.30
N TRP A 32 -2.79 17.73 -1.82
CA TRP A 32 -1.74 16.77 -2.11
C TRP A 32 -1.24 16.88 -3.54
N GLU A 33 0.07 16.87 -3.68
CA GLU A 33 0.77 17.13 -4.91
C GLU A 33 1.81 16.06 -5.25
N GLY A 34 2.11 16.00 -6.55
CA GLY A 34 3.03 15.04 -7.13
C GLY A 34 2.51 13.61 -7.12
N ALA A 35 3.38 12.71 -7.57
CA ALA A 35 3.24 11.26 -7.48
C ALA A 35 4.57 10.63 -7.90
N TRP A 36 5.45 10.35 -6.94
CA TRP A 36 6.75 9.71 -7.23
C TRP A 36 6.61 8.21 -6.97
N LEU A 37 6.92 7.38 -7.98
CA LEU A 37 6.83 5.93 -7.84
C LEU A 37 7.77 5.44 -6.73
N LEU A 38 7.20 4.78 -5.73
CA LEU A 38 7.94 4.12 -4.65
C LEU A 38 8.16 2.64 -4.95
N GLY A 39 7.16 2.00 -5.55
CA GLY A 39 7.25 0.59 -5.86
C GLY A 39 6.06 0.11 -6.68
N GLU A 40 6.26 -1.03 -7.33
CA GLU A 40 5.25 -1.74 -8.10
C GLU A 40 5.16 -3.18 -7.62
N GLY A 41 3.95 -3.73 -7.61
CA GLY A 41 3.70 -5.13 -7.29
C GLY A 41 2.55 -5.66 -8.13
N GLY A 42 2.27 -6.96 -8.00
CA GLY A 42 1.25 -7.61 -8.85
C GLY A 42 -0.17 -7.10 -8.70
N PHE A 43 -0.41 -6.21 -7.76
CA PHE A 43 -1.75 -5.72 -7.41
C PHE A 43 -1.87 -4.19 -7.49
N GLY A 44 -0.80 -3.47 -7.83
CA GLY A 44 -0.84 -2.01 -7.77
C GLY A 44 0.52 -1.34 -7.86
N VAL A 45 0.48 -0.02 -7.79
CA VAL A 45 1.65 0.83 -7.59
C VAL A 45 1.51 1.61 -6.31
N ALA A 46 2.61 1.83 -5.61
CA ALA A 46 2.70 2.78 -4.52
C ALA A 46 3.43 4.03 -5.00
N ALA A 47 2.87 5.20 -4.73
CA ALA A 47 3.48 6.49 -5.06
C ALA A 47 3.49 7.41 -3.84
N LEU A 48 4.54 8.22 -3.71
CA LEU A 48 4.67 9.28 -2.72
C LEU A 48 3.87 10.51 -3.17
N TRP A 49 3.11 11.07 -2.25
CA TRP A 49 2.41 12.34 -2.38
C TRP A 49 2.85 13.28 -1.26
N LEU A 50 2.93 14.57 -1.58
CA LEU A 50 3.42 15.60 -0.67
C LEU A 50 2.36 16.67 -0.45
N GLU A 51 2.27 17.17 0.78
CA GLU A 51 1.56 18.40 1.09
C GLU A 51 2.61 19.49 1.35
N PHE A 52 2.38 20.70 0.85
CA PHE A 52 3.29 21.83 1.02
C PHE A 52 2.65 22.91 1.89
N ASP A 53 3.44 23.54 2.77
CA ASP A 53 3.02 24.71 3.54
C ASP A 53 3.00 25.98 2.66
N PHE A 54 2.50 27.08 3.23
CA PHE A 54 2.46 28.38 2.54
C PHE A 54 3.85 28.94 2.16
N ARG A 55 4.94 28.35 2.68
CA ARG A 55 6.34 28.69 2.34
C ARG A 55 6.95 27.70 1.34
N GLN A 56 6.13 26.86 0.69
CA GLN A 56 6.54 25.82 -0.24
C GLN A 56 7.49 24.77 0.39
N ARG A 57 7.41 24.54 1.69
CA ARG A 57 8.14 23.47 2.36
C ARG A 57 7.23 22.25 2.51
N VAL A 58 7.81 21.06 2.50
CA VAL A 58 7.05 19.82 2.71
C VAL A 58 6.47 19.83 4.13
N ALA A 59 5.15 19.91 4.21
CA ALA A 59 4.37 19.89 5.45
C ALA A 59 3.97 18.46 5.85
N ASP A 60 3.65 17.61 4.88
CA ASP A 60 3.26 16.23 5.11
C ASP A 60 3.63 15.33 3.91
N ARG A 61 3.68 14.01 4.14
CA ARG A 61 4.03 12.97 3.18
C ARG A 61 3.10 11.78 3.36
N MET A 62 2.60 11.21 2.27
CA MET A 62 1.86 9.95 2.32
C MET A 62 2.26 9.02 1.19
N ALA A 63 2.20 7.72 1.44
CA ALA A 63 2.24 6.71 0.39
C ALA A 63 0.81 6.41 -0.07
N VAL A 64 0.58 6.42 -1.37
CA VAL A 64 -0.71 6.05 -1.97
C VAL A 64 -0.51 4.83 -2.84
N LYS A 65 -1.12 3.72 -2.43
CA LYS A 65 -1.29 2.55 -3.28
C LYS A 65 -2.49 2.77 -4.20
N THR A 66 -2.25 2.74 -5.51
CA THR A 66 -3.30 2.74 -6.53
C THR A 66 -3.41 1.35 -7.11
N ASN A 67 -4.61 0.79 -7.02
CA ASN A 67 -4.86 -0.53 -7.57
C ASN A 67 -5.02 -0.48 -9.07
N VAL A 68 -4.50 -1.51 -9.71
CA VAL A 68 -4.76 -1.81 -11.11
C VAL A 68 -5.72 -2.98 -11.19
N HIS A 69 -6.67 -2.84 -12.10
CA HIS A 69 -7.83 -3.70 -12.27
C HIS A 69 -7.53 -5.22 -12.30
N LEU A 70 -8.58 -6.01 -12.04
CA LEU A 70 -8.75 -7.45 -12.31
C LEU A 70 -8.30 -8.45 -11.23
N VAL A 71 -7.86 -8.02 -10.06
CA VAL A 71 -7.40 -8.96 -9.05
C VAL A 71 -8.55 -9.51 -8.19
N ARG A 72 -9.06 -10.69 -8.59
CA ARG A 72 -10.05 -11.48 -7.85
C ARG A 72 -9.78 -11.55 -6.34
N SER A 73 -8.50 -11.60 -5.91
CA SER A 73 -8.12 -11.74 -4.50
C SER A 73 -8.50 -10.57 -3.58
N TRP A 74 -8.84 -9.39 -4.11
CA TRP A 74 -9.28 -8.25 -3.31
C TRP A 74 -10.78 -8.27 -2.98
N TRP A 75 -11.57 -9.11 -3.65
CA TRP A 75 -13.03 -9.13 -3.55
C TRP A 75 -13.65 -10.53 -3.67
N ASP A 76 -12.86 -11.59 -3.85
CA ASP A 76 -13.34 -12.97 -3.88
C ASP A 76 -13.78 -13.35 -2.45
N PRO A 77 -15.09 -13.53 -2.22
CA PRO A 77 -15.66 -13.76 -0.89
C PRO A 77 -15.19 -15.08 -0.26
N ARG A 78 -14.66 -16.01 -1.06
CA ARG A 78 -14.07 -17.26 -0.55
C ARG A 78 -12.74 -17.02 0.14
N MET A 79 -12.08 -15.91 -0.16
CA MET A 79 -10.78 -15.60 0.40
C MET A 79 -10.91 -14.81 1.71
N TRP A 80 -11.88 -13.90 1.85
CA TRP A 80 -12.04 -13.05 3.05
C TRP A 80 -13.50 -12.55 3.17
N SER A 81 -14.12 -12.65 4.37
CA SER A 81 -15.45 -12.09 4.69
C SER A 81 -15.37 -11.19 5.92
N ASP A 82 -16.25 -10.19 6.00
CA ASP A 82 -16.34 -9.18 7.05
C ASP A 82 -17.33 -9.53 8.18
N GLY A 83 -18.02 -10.66 8.07
CA GLY A 83 -18.81 -11.22 9.15
C GLY A 83 -17.92 -11.73 10.28
N LEU A 84 -18.07 -11.14 11.47
CA LEU A 84 -17.62 -11.76 12.72
C LEU A 84 -18.85 -12.15 13.53
N ASP A 85 -18.82 -13.31 14.16
CA ASP A 85 -19.84 -13.72 15.13
C ASP A 85 -19.69 -12.93 16.44
N ALA A 86 -20.60 -13.15 17.39
CA ALA A 86 -20.57 -12.50 18.69
C ALA A 86 -19.32 -12.83 19.52
N GLN A 87 -18.53 -13.83 19.10
CA GLN A 87 -17.29 -14.29 19.74
C GLN A 87 -16.05 -13.74 19.02
N GLY A 88 -16.22 -12.94 17.97
CA GLY A 88 -15.11 -12.38 17.18
C GLY A 88 -14.48 -13.36 16.20
N ASN A 89 -15.08 -14.55 16.00
CA ASN A 89 -14.64 -15.49 14.97
C ASN A 89 -15.30 -15.16 13.63
N ARG A 90 -14.73 -15.67 12.54
CA ARG A 90 -15.28 -15.46 11.20
C ARG A 90 -16.67 -16.11 11.07
N ASP A 91 -17.68 -15.29 10.84
CA ASP A 91 -19.02 -15.72 10.44
C ASP A 91 -19.07 -15.85 8.90
N HIS A 92 -19.12 -17.11 8.45
CA HIS A 92 -19.22 -17.45 7.03
C HIS A 92 -20.65 -17.31 6.46
N SER A 93 -21.64 -17.01 7.31
CA SER A 93 -23.05 -16.88 6.92
C SER A 93 -23.45 -15.45 6.55
N LEU A 94 -22.68 -14.44 6.97
CA LEU A 94 -22.96 -13.05 6.65
C LEU A 94 -22.54 -12.67 5.21
N PRO A 95 -23.31 -11.81 4.53
CA PRO A 95 -23.00 -11.36 3.18
C PRO A 95 -21.70 -10.55 3.19
N VAL A 96 -20.82 -10.83 2.22
CA VAL A 96 -19.53 -10.15 2.10
C VAL A 96 -19.74 -8.71 1.63
N ASN A 97 -19.20 -7.75 2.37
CA ASN A 97 -19.21 -6.35 1.96
C ASN A 97 -18.33 -6.14 0.72
N HIS A 98 -19.00 -5.96 -0.42
CA HIS A 98 -18.37 -5.70 -1.72
C HIS A 98 -18.12 -4.22 -2.01
N GLU A 99 -18.52 -3.33 -1.09
CA GLU A 99 -18.43 -1.89 -1.30
C GLU A 99 -17.05 -1.34 -0.96
N LEU A 100 -16.21 -2.08 -0.23
CA LEU A 100 -14.96 -1.57 0.33
C LEU A 100 -13.76 -2.47 -0.03
N PRO A 101 -12.57 -1.89 -0.24
CA PRO A 101 -11.36 -2.68 -0.44
C PRO A 101 -10.94 -3.35 0.89
N GLN A 102 -10.93 -4.68 0.91
CA GLN A 102 -10.63 -5.48 2.11
C GLN A 102 -9.25 -5.16 2.71
N GLU A 103 -8.23 -4.93 1.88
CA GLU A 103 -6.88 -4.54 2.35
C GLU A 103 -6.95 -3.28 3.22
N ALA A 104 -7.80 -2.31 2.86
CA ALA A 104 -7.96 -1.10 3.64
C ALA A 104 -8.67 -1.35 4.98
N ILE A 105 -9.67 -2.23 5.00
CA ILE A 105 -10.37 -2.59 6.25
C ILE A 105 -9.43 -3.31 7.21
N LEU A 106 -8.68 -4.29 6.71
CA LEU A 106 -7.77 -5.08 7.53
C LEU A 106 -6.65 -4.23 8.09
N HIS A 107 -6.02 -3.40 7.25
CA HIS A 107 -4.95 -2.53 7.69
C HIS A 107 -5.48 -1.46 8.66
N GLN A 108 -6.65 -0.86 8.41
CA GLN A 108 -7.33 -0.01 9.39
C GLN A 108 -7.44 -0.72 10.75
N ARG A 109 -8.01 -1.93 10.80
CA ARG A 109 -8.16 -2.71 12.05
C ARG A 109 -6.83 -3.08 12.72
N LEU A 110 -5.81 -3.39 11.93
CA LEU A 110 -4.47 -3.72 12.44
C LEU A 110 -3.76 -2.49 13.03
N THR A 111 -4.10 -1.29 12.56
CA THR A 111 -3.60 -0.01 13.10
C THR A 111 -4.49 0.57 14.18
N GLU A 112 -5.73 0.11 14.31
CA GLU A 112 -6.61 0.44 15.42
C GLU A 112 -6.06 -0.19 16.71
N ARG A 113 -6.06 0.60 17.80
CA ARG A 113 -5.61 0.11 19.11
C ARG A 113 -6.60 -0.91 19.63
N VAL A 114 -6.22 -2.19 19.61
CA VAL A 114 -6.96 -3.25 20.30
C VAL A 114 -6.79 -3.04 21.82
N GLN A 115 -7.89 -2.96 22.56
CA GLN A 115 -7.88 -3.00 24.02
C GLN A 115 -7.24 -4.33 24.54
N PRO A 116 -6.69 -4.38 25.76
CA PRO A 116 -5.53 -5.21 26.14
C PRO A 116 -5.84 -6.73 26.27
N PRO A 117 -4.83 -7.64 26.33
CA PRO A 117 -3.62 -7.54 27.16
C PRO A 117 -2.46 -6.82 26.48
N GLN A 118 -1.80 -5.98 27.28
CA GLN A 118 -0.71 -5.08 26.90
C GLN A 118 0.45 -5.85 26.24
N ALA A 119 0.56 -5.78 24.91
CA ALA A 119 1.87 -5.85 24.29
C ALA A 119 2.66 -4.60 24.73
N PRO A 120 3.92 -4.73 25.13
CA PRO A 120 4.74 -3.59 25.57
C PRO A 120 4.77 -2.53 24.47
N ARG A 121 4.84 -1.25 24.89
CA ARG A 121 4.86 -0.01 24.08
C ARG A 121 6.05 0.08 23.09
N GLN A 122 6.35 -0.97 22.34
CA GLN A 122 7.21 -0.84 21.18
C GLN A 122 6.32 -0.38 20.03
N GLU A 123 6.75 0.73 19.45
CA GLU A 123 6.23 1.39 18.24
C GLU A 123 5.51 0.39 17.33
N HIS A 124 4.23 0.67 16.99
CA HIS A 124 3.43 -0.23 16.17
C HIS A 124 4.24 -0.63 14.91
N PRO A 125 4.56 -1.91 14.70
CA PRO A 125 5.45 -2.36 13.62
C PRO A 125 4.75 -2.34 12.24
N ILE A 126 3.56 -1.75 12.18
CA ILE A 126 2.69 -1.70 11.01
C ILE A 126 2.59 -0.23 10.64
N CYS A 127 2.97 0.07 9.40
CA CYS A 127 2.80 1.38 8.76
C CYS A 127 1.40 1.95 9.05
N GLU A 128 1.24 3.23 9.36
CA GLU A 128 -0.09 3.73 9.74
C GLU A 128 -1.06 3.79 8.54
N TYR A 129 -2.33 3.43 8.79
CA TYR A 129 -3.42 3.64 7.84
C TYR A 129 -3.86 5.11 7.88
N ARG A 130 -3.88 5.78 6.72
CA ARG A 130 -4.31 7.20 6.62
C ARG A 130 -5.66 7.39 5.95
N GLY A 131 -6.16 6.39 5.21
CA GLY A 131 -7.47 6.46 4.58
C GLY A 131 -7.58 5.72 3.26
N ARG A 132 -8.74 5.87 2.62
CA ARG A 132 -9.02 5.36 1.27
C ARG A 132 -9.95 6.29 0.51
N SER A 133 -9.97 6.16 -0.81
CA SER A 133 -10.97 6.80 -1.67
C SER A 133 -11.41 5.89 -2.82
N THR A 134 -12.69 5.92 -3.15
CA THR A 134 -13.22 5.32 -4.37
C THR A 134 -12.81 6.16 -5.57
N VAL A 135 -12.12 5.55 -6.55
CA VAL A 135 -11.83 6.19 -7.85
C VAL A 135 -12.92 5.85 -8.84
N ASP A 136 -13.28 4.57 -8.92
CA ASP A 136 -14.35 4.09 -9.77
C ASP A 136 -14.94 2.81 -9.17
N GLN A 137 -16.19 2.90 -8.68
CA GLN A 137 -16.86 1.81 -7.99
C GLN A 137 -17.21 0.65 -8.93
N ARG A 138 -17.66 0.96 -10.15
CA ARG A 138 -18.05 -0.05 -11.17
C ARG A 138 -16.86 -0.95 -11.50
N ASN A 139 -15.71 -0.31 -11.57
CA ASN A 139 -14.44 -0.88 -11.96
C ASN A 139 -13.58 -1.31 -10.76
N ARG A 140 -14.09 -1.10 -9.53
CA ARG A 140 -13.44 -1.42 -8.25
C ARG A 140 -12.03 -0.84 -8.16
N ARG A 141 -11.86 0.39 -8.64
CA ARG A 141 -10.61 1.15 -8.52
C ARG A 141 -10.65 1.97 -7.24
N TRP A 142 -9.59 1.83 -6.47
CA TRP A 142 -9.43 2.47 -5.17
C TRP A 142 -8.05 3.09 -5.08
N LYS A 143 -7.95 4.15 -4.28
CA LYS A 143 -6.69 4.61 -3.72
C LYS A 143 -6.66 4.33 -2.24
N TYR A 144 -5.50 3.89 -1.80
CA TYR A 144 -5.26 3.45 -0.46
C TYR A 144 -4.10 4.26 0.12
N MET A 145 -4.36 5.04 1.16
CA MET A 145 -3.41 5.99 1.73
C MET A 145 -2.81 5.44 3.02
N MET A 146 -1.49 5.52 3.11
CA MET A 146 -0.68 5.00 4.20
C MET A 146 0.38 6.02 4.60
N GLU A 147 0.96 5.84 5.77
CA GLU A 147 2.20 6.51 6.15
C GLU A 147 3.30 6.29 5.10
N TYR A 148 4.15 7.31 4.93
CA TYR A 148 5.34 7.20 4.11
C TYR A 148 6.55 6.79 4.95
N CYS A 149 7.07 5.58 4.71
CA CYS A 149 8.30 5.11 5.35
C CYS A 149 9.53 5.61 4.57
N SER A 150 10.28 6.57 5.12
CA SER A 150 11.40 7.23 4.42
C SER A 150 12.59 6.32 4.11
N PHE A 151 12.75 5.23 4.86
CA PHE A 151 13.83 4.28 4.69
C PHE A 151 13.54 3.22 3.62
N GLY A 152 12.36 3.24 3.01
CA GLY A 152 11.98 2.27 1.98
C GLY A 152 11.75 0.87 2.55
N SER A 153 12.03 -0.15 1.75
CA SER A 153 11.88 -1.54 2.18
C SER A 153 13.11 -2.03 2.94
N LEU A 154 12.92 -3.00 3.84
CA LEU A 154 14.03 -3.64 4.53
C LEU A 154 15.02 -4.30 3.56
N GLN A 155 14.53 -4.80 2.41
CA GLN A 155 15.38 -5.36 1.36
C GLN A 155 16.34 -4.29 0.80
N ASP A 156 15.83 -3.10 0.49
CA ASP A 156 16.66 -2.00 -0.03
C ASP A 156 17.72 -1.57 0.99
N LEU A 157 17.36 -1.50 2.28
CA LEU A 157 18.30 -1.17 3.35
C LEU A 157 19.37 -2.26 3.53
N HIS A 158 18.96 -3.53 3.47
CA HIS A 158 19.87 -4.65 3.57
C HIS A 158 20.86 -4.67 2.39
N ASP A 159 20.37 -4.45 1.17
CA ASP A 159 21.22 -4.38 -0.03
C ASP A 159 22.18 -3.19 0.04
N LEU A 160 21.71 -2.00 0.45
CA LEU A 160 22.58 -0.84 0.65
C LEU A 160 23.68 -1.10 1.69
N HIS A 161 23.34 -1.74 2.81
CA HIS A 161 24.31 -2.06 3.86
C HIS A 161 25.32 -3.11 3.40
N ARG A 162 24.87 -4.15 2.70
CA ARG A 162 25.75 -5.17 2.09
C ARG A 162 26.72 -4.52 1.10
N ASP A 163 26.24 -3.65 0.25
CA ASP A 163 27.05 -3.01 -0.78
C ASP A 163 28.06 -2.01 -0.17
N ALA A 164 27.69 -1.34 0.94
CA ALA A 164 28.59 -0.45 1.67
C ALA A 164 29.66 -1.19 2.49
N THR A 165 29.41 -2.45 2.87
CA THR A 165 30.37 -3.30 3.60
C THR A 165 31.23 -4.16 2.69
N TRP A 166 30.96 -4.17 1.38
CA TRP A 166 31.82 -4.80 0.39
C TRP A 166 33.12 -3.99 0.24
N PRO A 167 34.31 -4.57 0.47
CA PRO A 167 35.54 -3.82 0.32
C PRO A 167 35.67 -3.35 -1.14
N PRO A 168 36.15 -2.11 -1.40
CA PRO A 168 36.54 -1.74 -2.75
C PRO A 168 37.58 -2.76 -3.19
N SER A 169 37.35 -3.44 -4.32
CA SER A 169 38.38 -4.28 -4.93
C SER A 169 39.63 -3.41 -5.05
N GLU A 170 40.72 -3.82 -4.38
CA GLU A 170 41.99 -3.12 -4.49
C GLU A 170 42.27 -2.89 -5.98
N PRO A 171 42.63 -1.67 -6.42
CA PRO A 171 43.07 -1.49 -7.78
C PRO A 171 44.31 -2.37 -7.94
N PHE A 172 44.20 -3.39 -8.80
CA PHE A 172 45.33 -4.20 -9.23
C PHE A 172 46.45 -3.24 -9.67
N ILE A 173 47.53 -3.18 -8.89
CA ILE A 173 48.81 -2.56 -9.26
C ILE A 173 49.56 -3.53 -10.17
#